data_AF-A0A3M6JYU2-F1
#
_entry.id   AF-A0A3M6JYU2-F1
#
_cell.length_a   1.000
_cell.length_b   1.000
_cell.length_c   1.000
_cell.angle_alpha   90.00
_cell.angle_beta   90.00
_cell.angle_gamma   90.00
#
_symmetry.space_group_name_H-M   'P 1'
#
loop_
_entity.id
_entity.type
_entity.pdbx_description
1 polymer ?
#
loop_
_entity_poly.entity_id
_entity_poly.type
_entity_poly.pdbx_seq_one_letter_code
_entity_poly.pdbx_strand_id
1 'polypeptide(L)'
;MSQLQSERLRNLANGNTLLKISLGLIFFTILSSAFVYAETISVNVDGTNYDVDYTATGMSVSGIESDPDFISLIISVDVTSSPGVLDITFDRTFFDSIYQGVDDDFIILADGDEPNFSETQTTSTSRTLNIELPSGTEEIEIIGSVFGRTIEETPSEPEETEEPASKQIPAAFVDPSKDPKFYVERYVTESSYKTWFEDNYSDYTFHEALDISKSELDKLIAEIEKENSEPAPVETPEEPTKTTECGPGTILKDGACVLDERCGPGTILQDGVCVAKPQTTSEPTSYKGLGKELGYGVIAAFIVTGAIAIILALMSKAGKSRD
;
A
#
# COMPACT_ATOMS: atom_id res chain seq x y z
N MET A 1 -53.69 67.04 13.16
CA MET A 1 -53.22 65.90 13.97
C MET A 1 -52.07 65.22 13.24
N SER A 2 -50.85 65.78 13.33
CA SER A 2 -49.69 65.33 12.52
C SER A 2 -48.39 65.27 13.33
N GLN A 3 -48.45 65.09 14.65
CA GLN A 3 -47.27 65.23 15.52
C GLN A 3 -47.21 64.20 16.66
N LEU A 4 -47.79 63.00 16.51
CA LEU A 4 -47.72 61.96 17.57
C LEU A 4 -47.35 60.55 17.08
N GLN A 5 -47.08 60.36 15.78
CA GLN A 5 -46.59 59.07 15.27
C GLN A 5 -45.09 59.06 14.90
N SER A 6 -44.39 60.19 15.07
CA SER A 6 -42.99 60.33 14.63
C SER A 6 -41.94 59.93 15.69
N GLU A 7 -42.33 59.76 16.96
CA GLU A 7 -41.37 59.49 18.06
C GLU A 7 -41.32 58.04 18.53
N ARG A 8 -42.24 57.16 18.10
CA ARG A 8 -42.23 55.75 18.53
C ARG A 8 -41.55 54.75 17.58
N LEU A 9 -41.04 55.22 16.44
CA LEU A 9 -40.32 54.39 15.46
C LEU A 9 -38.83 54.73 15.32
N ARG A 10 -38.25 55.51 16.26
CA ARG A 10 -36.83 55.89 16.20
C ARG A 10 -35.89 54.99 17.01
N ASN A 11 -36.40 53.98 17.71
CA ASN A 11 -35.58 53.15 18.61
C ASN A 11 -35.48 51.67 18.23
N LEU A 12 -35.87 51.27 17.02
CA LEU A 12 -35.64 49.91 16.54
C LEU A 12 -35.10 49.94 15.12
N ALA A 13 -34.01 49.19 14.92
CA ALA A 13 -33.30 48.90 13.67
C ALA A 13 -32.06 49.75 13.38
N ASN A 14 -31.04 49.64 14.25
CA ASN A 14 -29.65 49.74 13.81
C ASN A 14 -29.34 48.51 12.93
N GLY A 15 -29.26 48.70 11.62
CA GLY A 15 -29.13 47.64 10.60
C GLY A 15 -27.91 46.73 10.74
N ASN A 16 -26.96 47.08 11.60
CA ASN A 16 -25.80 46.25 11.94
C ASN A 16 -26.08 45.13 12.96
N THR A 17 -27.28 45.05 13.51
CA THR A 17 -27.61 44.08 14.58
C THR A 17 -28.30 42.83 14.04
N LEU A 18 -29.15 42.98 13.01
CA LEU A 18 -29.82 41.84 12.36
C LEU A 18 -28.86 40.97 11.56
N LEU A 19 -27.84 41.58 10.93
CA LEU A 19 -26.79 40.85 10.22
C LEU A 19 -25.92 40.00 11.17
N LYS A 20 -25.70 40.47 12.41
CA LYS A 20 -24.92 39.73 13.42
C LYS A 20 -25.70 38.57 14.05
N ILE A 21 -27.02 38.71 14.20
CA ILE A 21 -27.87 37.63 14.72
C ILE A 21 -28.09 36.56 13.64
N SER A 22 -28.21 36.93 12.35
CA SER A 22 -28.32 35.95 11.26
C SER A 22 -26.99 35.24 10.98
N LEU A 23 -25.85 35.92 11.07
CA LEU A 23 -24.53 35.29 10.89
C LEU A 23 -24.16 34.37 12.06
N GLY A 24 -24.56 34.72 13.30
CA GLY A 24 -24.37 33.87 14.48
C GLY A 24 -25.21 32.59 14.44
N LEU A 25 -26.44 32.65 13.92
CA LEU A 25 -27.28 31.45 13.73
C LEU A 25 -26.79 30.55 12.60
N ILE A 26 -26.25 31.12 11.51
CA ILE A 26 -25.62 30.34 10.43
C ILE A 26 -24.32 29.70 10.92
N PHE A 27 -23.53 30.38 11.77
CA PHE A 27 -22.34 29.79 12.41
C PHE A 27 -22.69 28.68 13.42
N PHE A 28 -23.86 28.74 14.07
CA PHE A 28 -24.32 27.71 14.99
C PHE A 28 -24.83 26.44 14.28
N THR A 29 -25.20 26.54 13.00
CA THR A 29 -25.63 25.37 12.20
C THR A 29 -24.49 24.60 11.53
N ILE A 30 -23.29 25.18 11.42
CA ILE A 30 -22.10 24.49 10.85
C ILE A 30 -21.36 23.65 11.90
N LEU A 31 -21.72 23.78 13.18
CA LEU A 31 -21.25 22.91 14.26
C LEU A 31 -22.20 21.73 14.52
N SER A 32 -22.96 21.30 13.51
CA SER A 32 -23.51 19.94 13.48
C SER A 32 -22.42 18.97 13.01
N SER A 33 -21.30 18.95 13.73
CA SER A 33 -20.45 17.76 13.74
C SER A 33 -21.34 16.66 14.29
N ALA A 34 -21.79 15.76 13.42
CA ALA A 34 -22.24 14.46 13.85
C ALA A 34 -21.12 13.93 14.75
N PHE A 35 -21.37 13.90 16.06
CA PHE A 35 -20.53 13.13 16.96
C PHE A 35 -20.70 11.69 16.48
N VAL A 36 -19.74 11.21 15.70
CA VAL A 36 -19.60 9.78 15.44
C VAL A 36 -19.16 9.23 16.78
N TYR A 37 -20.09 8.60 17.50
CA TYR A 37 -19.75 7.91 18.73
C TYR A 37 -19.02 6.64 18.32
N ALA A 38 -17.69 6.64 18.45
CA ALA A 38 -16.93 5.41 18.44
C ALA A 38 -17.35 4.57 19.65
N GLU A 39 -17.57 3.28 19.41
CA GLU A 39 -17.64 2.27 20.45
C GLU A 39 -16.23 1.79 20.77
N THR A 40 -16.02 1.35 22.01
CA THR A 40 -14.71 0.89 22.48
C THR A 40 -14.84 -0.57 22.90
N ILE A 41 -13.90 -1.39 22.47
CA ILE A 41 -13.77 -2.79 22.90
C ILE A 41 -12.38 -3.03 23.48
N SER A 42 -12.29 -3.86 24.53
CA SER A 42 -11.04 -4.11 25.22
C SER A 42 -10.45 -5.46 24.81
N VAL A 43 -9.15 -5.49 24.51
CA VAL A 43 -8.38 -6.69 24.16
C VAL A 43 -7.24 -6.89 25.16
N ASN A 44 -7.03 -8.14 25.59
CA ASN A 44 -5.91 -8.50 26.44
C ASN A 44 -4.76 -9.04 25.58
N VAL A 45 -3.55 -8.52 25.78
CA VAL A 45 -2.30 -9.07 25.26
C VAL A 45 -1.34 -9.27 26.41
N ASP A 46 -0.95 -10.53 26.66
CA ASP A 46 -0.01 -10.91 27.72
C ASP A 46 -0.34 -10.31 29.11
N GLY A 47 -1.63 -10.21 29.45
CA GLY A 47 -2.10 -9.68 30.73
C GLY A 47 -2.27 -8.16 30.78
N THR A 48 -1.95 -7.43 29.71
CA THR A 48 -2.22 -5.99 29.57
C THR A 48 -3.48 -5.78 28.74
N ASN A 49 -4.41 -4.94 29.20
CA ASN A 49 -5.61 -4.59 28.46
C ASN A 49 -5.38 -3.32 27.64
N TYR A 50 -5.85 -3.33 26.41
CA TYR A 50 -5.85 -2.20 25.50
C TYR A 50 -7.27 -1.95 25.04
N ASP A 51 -7.63 -0.67 24.97
CA ASP A 51 -8.94 -0.25 24.48
C ASP A 51 -8.81 0.15 23.00
N VAL A 52 -9.69 -0.41 22.17
CA VAL A 52 -9.71 -0.24 20.72
C VAL A 52 -11.00 0.44 20.33
N ASP A 53 -10.87 1.62 19.71
CA ASP A 53 -12.00 2.40 19.25
C ASP A 53 -12.42 1.98 17.84
N TYR A 54 -13.72 1.84 17.63
CA TYR A 54 -14.29 1.48 16.34
C TYR A 54 -15.67 2.09 16.10
N THR A 55 -16.11 2.08 14.85
CA THR A 55 -17.50 2.32 14.49
C THR A 55 -17.96 1.22 13.55
N ALA A 56 -19.18 0.72 13.77
CA ALA A 56 -19.76 -0.36 13.00
C ALA A 56 -21.07 0.10 12.36
N THR A 57 -21.17 -0.04 11.04
CA THR A 57 -22.40 0.23 10.28
C THR A 57 -22.88 -1.06 9.61
N GLY A 58 -24.13 -1.44 9.86
CA GLY A 58 -24.71 -2.66 9.26
C GLY A 58 -24.17 -3.97 9.85
N MET A 59 -23.46 -3.90 10.97
CA MET A 59 -22.91 -5.04 11.71
C MET A 59 -22.83 -4.72 13.21
N SER A 60 -22.55 -5.74 14.03
CA SER A 60 -22.14 -5.57 15.42
C SER A 60 -20.82 -6.28 15.69
N VAL A 61 -20.01 -5.74 16.59
CA VAL A 61 -18.79 -6.38 17.10
C VAL A 61 -19.10 -6.94 18.48
N SER A 62 -18.77 -8.20 18.70
CA SER A 62 -19.10 -8.94 19.93
C SER A 62 -17.90 -9.27 20.80
N GLY A 63 -16.70 -9.31 20.21
CA GLY A 63 -15.47 -9.70 20.87
C GLY A 63 -14.25 -9.33 20.04
N ILE A 64 -13.12 -9.18 20.73
CA ILE A 64 -11.79 -9.09 20.15
C ILE A 64 -10.84 -9.93 21.02
N GLU A 65 -10.05 -10.76 20.38
CA GLU A 65 -9.04 -11.61 21.01
C GLU A 65 -7.69 -11.39 20.32
N SER A 66 -6.60 -11.52 21.07
CA SER A 66 -5.26 -11.46 20.49
C SER A 66 -4.71 -12.86 20.29
N ASP A 67 -3.99 -13.04 19.18
CA ASP A 67 -3.13 -14.17 18.93
C ASP A 67 -1.67 -13.70 18.88
N PRO A 68 -0.95 -13.73 20.00
CA PRO A 68 0.43 -13.27 20.06
C PRO A 68 1.41 -14.18 19.31
N ASP A 69 1.03 -15.44 19.03
CA ASP A 69 1.88 -16.35 18.25
C ASP A 69 1.91 -15.96 16.77
N PHE A 70 0.82 -15.35 16.27
CA PHE A 70 0.69 -14.84 14.90
C PHE A 70 0.72 -13.31 14.77
N ILE A 71 0.78 -12.60 15.90
CA ILE A 71 0.68 -11.13 15.97
C ILE A 71 -0.57 -10.65 15.23
N SER A 72 -1.71 -11.23 15.59
CA SER A 72 -3.00 -10.92 14.97
C SER A 72 -4.10 -10.66 15.99
N LEU A 73 -5.10 -9.90 15.57
CA LEU A 73 -6.33 -9.62 16.31
C LEU A 73 -7.49 -10.32 15.63
N ILE A 74 -8.19 -11.16 16.37
CA ILE A 74 -9.37 -11.90 15.92
C ILE A 74 -10.61 -11.20 16.46
N ILE A 75 -11.47 -10.70 15.58
CA ILE A 75 -12.65 -9.90 15.91
C ILE A 75 -13.88 -10.71 15.54
N SER A 76 -14.72 -11.00 16.53
CA SER A 76 -16.00 -11.69 16.31
C SER A 76 -17.10 -10.69 15.98
N VAL A 77 -17.72 -10.85 14.81
CA VAL A 77 -18.69 -9.91 14.27
C VAL A 77 -20.00 -10.60 13.86
N ASP A 78 -21.07 -9.82 13.74
CA ASP A 78 -22.35 -10.26 13.14
C ASP A 78 -22.75 -9.23 12.08
N VAL A 79 -22.51 -9.57 10.81
CA VAL A 79 -22.75 -8.68 9.67
C VAL A 79 -24.14 -8.92 9.05
N THR A 80 -25.06 -8.00 9.33
CA THR A 80 -26.48 -8.10 8.90
C THR A 80 -26.78 -7.38 7.59
N SER A 81 -25.85 -6.55 7.10
CA SER A 81 -25.98 -5.77 5.86
C SER A 81 -24.84 -6.07 4.89
N SER A 82 -24.98 -5.68 3.61
CA SER A 82 -23.90 -5.84 2.62
C SER A 82 -23.78 -4.57 1.76
N PRO A 83 -22.67 -3.81 1.86
CA PRO A 83 -21.57 -4.03 2.80
C PRO A 83 -21.97 -3.67 4.25
N GLY A 84 -21.51 -4.48 5.21
CA GLY A 84 -21.25 -3.99 6.56
C GLY A 84 -19.91 -3.27 6.57
N VAL A 85 -19.75 -2.24 7.40
CA VAL A 85 -18.53 -1.43 7.44
C VAL A 85 -18.02 -1.35 8.87
N LEU A 86 -16.75 -1.71 9.05
CA LEU A 86 -16.00 -1.53 10.28
C LEU A 86 -14.91 -0.47 10.05
N ASP A 87 -15.01 0.66 10.75
CA ASP A 87 -13.90 1.59 10.92
C ASP A 87 -13.25 1.33 12.28
N ILE A 88 -12.00 0.88 12.32
CA ILE A 88 -11.30 0.49 13.54
C ILE A 88 -9.97 1.23 13.66
N THR A 89 -9.66 1.76 14.84
CA THR A 89 -8.45 2.54 15.09
C THR A 89 -7.56 1.85 16.11
N PHE A 90 -6.31 1.63 15.74
CA PHE A 90 -5.28 1.06 16.60
C PHE A 90 -4.31 2.14 17.07
N ASP A 91 -3.99 2.11 18.37
CA ASP A 91 -2.80 2.80 18.89
C ASP A 91 -1.55 2.02 18.45
N ARG A 92 -0.58 2.70 17.84
CA ARG A 92 0.63 2.08 17.28
C ARG A 92 1.57 1.52 18.35
N THR A 93 1.40 1.92 19.61
CA THR A 93 2.11 1.32 20.74
C THR A 93 1.52 -0.02 21.16
N PHE A 94 0.22 -0.21 20.89
CA PHE A 94 -0.50 -1.44 21.17
C PHE A 94 -0.38 -2.44 20.01
N PHE A 95 -0.73 -2.04 18.80
CA PHE A 95 -0.78 -2.94 17.64
C PHE A 95 -0.43 -2.18 16.36
N ASP A 96 0.53 -2.70 15.60
CA ASP A 96 1.00 -2.06 14.36
C ASP A 96 1.58 -3.07 13.38
N SER A 97 1.66 -2.67 12.11
CA SER A 97 2.40 -3.36 11.05
C SER A 97 3.56 -2.48 10.58
N ILE A 98 4.77 -2.90 10.93
CA ILE A 98 6.03 -2.21 10.63
C ILE A 98 7.03 -3.22 10.06
N TYR A 99 7.74 -2.82 9.01
CA TYR A 99 8.85 -3.56 8.44
C TYR A 99 10.06 -2.64 8.26
N GLN A 100 11.21 -3.03 8.81
CA GLN A 100 12.45 -2.22 8.77
C GLN A 100 12.30 -0.76 9.27
N GLY A 101 11.38 -0.53 10.21
CA GLY A 101 11.17 0.78 10.82
C GLY A 101 10.28 1.73 10.01
N VAL A 102 9.71 1.26 8.91
CA VAL A 102 8.68 1.98 8.15
C VAL A 102 7.35 1.24 8.24
N ASP A 103 6.26 1.98 8.03
CA ASP A 103 4.91 1.45 8.00
C ASP A 103 4.80 0.37 6.92
N ASP A 104 4.32 -0.79 7.32
CA ASP A 104 3.98 -1.89 6.44
C ASP A 104 2.46 -2.07 6.44
N ASP A 105 1.95 -2.79 5.45
CA ASP A 105 0.52 -3.04 5.34
C ASP A 105 0.06 -4.03 6.42
N PHE A 106 -1.17 -3.85 6.91
CA PHE A 106 -1.86 -4.90 7.64
C PHE A 106 -2.36 -5.94 6.65
N ILE A 107 -2.39 -7.21 7.06
CA ILE A 107 -3.08 -8.26 6.33
C ILE A 107 -4.43 -8.49 7.01
N ILE A 108 -5.53 -8.43 6.26
CA ILE A 108 -6.88 -8.60 6.80
C ILE A 108 -7.54 -9.78 6.12
N LEU A 109 -8.13 -10.66 6.93
CA LEU A 109 -8.93 -11.80 6.48
C LEU A 109 -10.32 -11.69 7.11
N ALA A 110 -11.37 -11.91 6.33
CA ALA A 110 -12.74 -12.05 6.77
C ALA A 110 -13.20 -13.48 6.44
N ASP A 111 -13.49 -14.28 7.47
CA ASP A 111 -13.73 -15.73 7.37
C ASP A 111 -12.68 -16.50 6.54
N GLY A 112 -11.44 -16.00 6.53
CA GLY A 112 -10.30 -16.56 5.78
C GLY A 112 -10.09 -16.04 4.36
N ASP A 113 -10.97 -15.16 3.84
CA ASP A 113 -10.83 -14.49 2.55
C ASP A 113 -10.44 -13.01 2.72
N GLU A 114 -9.72 -12.42 1.76
CA GLU A 114 -9.32 -11.00 1.84
C GLU A 114 -10.51 -10.06 1.50
N PRO A 115 -10.95 -9.17 2.42
CA PRO A 115 -12.04 -8.24 2.16
C PRO A 115 -11.56 -6.99 1.40
N ASN A 116 -12.51 -6.13 0.98
CA ASN A 116 -12.14 -4.78 0.57
C ASN A 116 -11.83 -3.96 1.83
N PHE A 117 -10.66 -3.33 1.87
CA PHE A 117 -10.31 -2.42 2.95
C PHE A 117 -9.45 -1.26 2.45
N SER A 118 -9.34 -0.22 3.29
CA SER A 118 -8.39 0.87 3.11
C SER A 118 -7.93 1.40 4.45
N GLU A 119 -6.71 1.92 4.52
CA GLU A 119 -6.27 2.71 5.65
C GLU A 119 -6.67 4.18 5.42
N THR A 120 -7.56 4.69 6.26
CA THR A 120 -8.18 6.01 6.08
C THR A 120 -7.42 7.12 6.79
N GLN A 121 -6.63 6.78 7.80
CA GLN A 121 -5.80 7.72 8.54
C GLN A 121 -4.58 7.03 9.16
N THR A 122 -3.42 7.63 8.93
CA THR A 122 -2.14 7.24 9.53
C THR A 122 -1.55 8.44 10.25
N THR A 123 -1.21 8.28 11.52
CA THR A 123 -0.50 9.29 12.31
C THR A 123 0.73 8.67 12.97
N SER A 124 1.47 9.47 13.74
CA SER A 124 2.59 8.96 14.54
C SER A 124 2.14 8.07 15.70
N THR A 125 0.87 8.16 16.12
CA THR A 125 0.34 7.45 17.30
C THR A 125 -0.76 6.45 16.98
N SER A 126 -1.41 6.55 15.82
CA SER A 126 -2.54 5.69 15.46
C SER A 126 -2.61 5.36 13.97
N ARG A 127 -3.29 4.25 13.66
CA ARG A 127 -3.71 3.88 12.30
C ARG A 127 -5.18 3.49 12.32
N THR A 128 -5.94 3.96 11.33
CA THR A 128 -7.38 3.67 11.19
C THR A 128 -7.65 2.91 9.91
N LEU A 129 -8.27 1.74 10.03
CA LEU A 129 -8.70 0.89 8.92
C LEU A 129 -10.20 1.03 8.70
N ASN A 130 -10.62 1.11 7.44
CA ASN A 130 -12.00 0.97 7.00
C ASN A 130 -12.13 -0.36 6.23
N ILE A 131 -12.97 -1.26 6.71
CA ILE A 131 -13.12 -2.63 6.19
C ILE A 131 -14.59 -2.85 5.77
N GLU A 132 -14.80 -3.24 4.52
CA GLU A 132 -16.12 -3.58 3.98
C GLU A 132 -16.31 -5.10 3.98
N LEU A 133 -17.41 -5.55 4.59
CA LEU A 133 -17.68 -6.97 4.83
C LEU A 133 -18.99 -7.41 4.15
N PRO A 134 -19.04 -8.62 3.58
CA PRO A 134 -20.29 -9.21 3.11
C PRO A 134 -21.20 -9.59 4.27
N SER A 135 -22.50 -9.71 4.00
CA SER A 135 -23.44 -10.20 5.01
C SER A 135 -23.18 -11.66 5.35
N GLY A 136 -23.24 -11.99 6.63
CA GLY A 136 -22.97 -13.32 7.14
C GLY A 136 -21.51 -13.56 7.52
N THR A 137 -20.63 -12.55 7.41
CA THR A 137 -19.29 -12.64 7.99
C THR A 137 -19.35 -12.71 9.51
N GLU A 138 -18.58 -13.64 10.09
CA GLU A 138 -18.58 -13.94 11.52
C GLU A 138 -17.24 -13.61 12.18
N GLU A 139 -16.15 -13.60 11.42
CA GLU A 139 -14.80 -13.38 11.93
C GLU A 139 -13.98 -12.46 11.03
N ILE A 140 -13.19 -11.59 11.65
CA ILE A 140 -12.14 -10.81 10.99
C ILE A 140 -10.83 -11.09 11.71
N GLU A 141 -9.79 -11.45 10.98
CA GLU A 141 -8.41 -11.51 11.48
C GLU A 141 -7.62 -10.35 10.87
N ILE A 142 -6.99 -9.54 11.73
CA ILE A 142 -6.10 -8.45 11.33
C ILE A 142 -4.71 -8.80 11.83
N ILE A 143 -3.78 -8.99 10.91
CA ILE A 143 -2.41 -9.43 11.17
C ILE A 143 -1.48 -8.23 11.01
N GLY A 144 -0.64 -7.99 12.03
CA GLY A 144 0.39 -6.97 12.05
C GLY A 144 1.78 -7.58 12.27
N SER A 145 2.69 -6.78 12.82
CA SER A 145 4.05 -7.23 13.17
C SER A 145 4.49 -6.81 14.57
N VAL A 146 3.63 -6.09 15.30
CA VAL A 146 3.93 -5.56 16.63
C VAL A 146 2.73 -5.74 17.56
N PHE A 147 3.00 -6.27 18.76
CA PHE A 147 2.13 -6.15 19.94
C PHE A 147 2.85 -5.42 21.08
N GLY A 148 2.12 -4.56 21.80
CA GLY A 148 2.46 -4.05 23.12
C GLY A 148 3.90 -3.55 23.25
N ARG A 149 4.31 -2.58 22.42
CA ARG A 149 5.56 -1.87 22.63
C ARG A 149 5.49 -1.18 23.98
N THR A 150 6.24 -1.71 24.96
CA THR A 150 6.62 -0.91 26.11
C THR A 150 7.57 0.14 25.58
N ILE A 151 7.06 1.34 25.30
CA ILE A 151 7.92 2.51 25.31
C ILE A 151 8.44 2.52 26.76
N GLU A 152 9.72 2.18 26.97
CA GLU A 152 10.37 2.58 28.21
C GLU A 152 10.23 4.10 28.21
N GLU A 153 9.25 4.60 28.96
CA GLU A 153 9.14 5.99 29.36
C GLU A 153 10.40 6.28 30.17
N THR A 154 11.49 6.57 29.46
CA THR A 154 12.52 7.41 29.99
C THR A 154 11.78 8.69 30.39
N PRO A 155 11.79 9.09 31.67
CA PRO A 155 10.91 10.13 32.17
C PRO A 155 10.92 11.35 31.25
N SER A 156 9.73 11.72 30.78
CA SER A 156 9.49 12.96 30.08
C SER A 156 9.87 14.13 30.99
N GLU A 157 11.09 14.62 30.78
CA GLU A 157 11.53 15.95 31.22
C GLU A 157 10.57 16.98 30.58
N PRO A 158 10.13 18.02 31.33
CA PRO A 158 8.89 18.74 31.04
C PRO A 158 8.99 19.49 29.72
N GLU A 159 7.86 19.56 28.99
CA GLU A 159 7.62 20.32 27.74
C GLU A 159 8.66 21.43 27.50
N GLU A 160 9.71 21.09 26.77
CA GLU A 160 10.59 22.05 26.13
C GLU A 160 10.17 22.14 24.67
N THR A 161 9.99 23.38 24.23
CA THR A 161 9.65 23.78 22.87
C THR A 161 10.42 22.95 21.84
N GLU A 162 9.73 22.28 20.92
CA GLU A 162 10.36 21.49 19.85
C GLU A 162 11.46 22.30 19.13
N GLU A 163 12.72 22.00 19.44
CA GLU A 163 13.82 22.25 18.52
C GLU A 163 13.82 21.11 17.48
N PRO A 164 13.96 21.43 16.18
CA PRO A 164 13.79 20.47 15.11
C PRO A 164 14.87 19.38 15.18
N ALA A 165 14.45 18.12 14.98
CA ALA A 165 15.35 17.02 14.66
C ALA A 165 16.32 17.47 13.56
N SER A 166 17.62 17.42 13.84
CA SER A 166 18.65 17.90 12.94
C SER A 166 18.60 17.10 11.64
N LYS A 167 18.24 17.76 10.54
CA LYS A 167 18.30 17.19 9.18
C LYS A 167 19.70 16.61 8.95
N GLN A 168 19.77 15.34 8.56
CA GLN A 168 21.02 14.74 8.11
C GLN A 168 21.43 15.40 6.78
N ILE A 169 22.62 15.99 6.75
CA ILE A 169 23.17 16.67 5.57
C ILE A 169 24.55 16.07 5.28
N PRO A 170 24.81 15.55 4.06
CA PRO A 170 23.85 15.39 2.98
C PRO A 170 22.79 14.33 3.31
N ALA A 171 21.63 14.40 2.65
CA ALA A 171 20.52 13.46 2.84
C ALA A 171 20.92 12.02 2.47
N ALA A 172 20.23 11.03 3.05
CA ALA A 172 20.64 9.62 2.97
C ALA A 172 20.77 9.03 1.54
N PHE A 173 20.05 9.59 0.55
CA PHE A 173 20.16 9.16 -0.85
C PHE A 173 21.41 9.67 -1.58
N VAL A 174 22.11 10.63 -0.98
CA VAL A 174 23.29 11.25 -1.56
C VAL A 174 24.50 10.40 -1.23
N ASP A 175 25.14 9.90 -2.28
CA ASP A 175 26.41 9.20 -2.23
C ASP A 175 27.52 10.26 -2.22
N PRO A 176 28.27 10.44 -1.11
CA PRO A 176 29.29 11.47 -1.01
C PRO A 176 30.46 11.29 -1.99
N SER A 177 30.55 10.13 -2.65
CA SER A 177 31.56 9.86 -3.67
C SER A 177 31.17 10.36 -5.08
N LYS A 178 29.92 10.80 -5.27
CA LYS A 178 29.42 11.31 -6.55
C LYS A 178 29.41 12.84 -6.59
N ASP A 179 29.64 13.37 -7.78
CA ASP A 179 29.56 14.80 -8.03
C ASP A 179 28.12 15.31 -7.87
N PRO A 180 27.85 16.43 -7.15
CA PRO A 180 26.51 16.99 -7.01
C PRO A 180 25.79 17.25 -8.35
N LYS A 181 26.54 17.55 -9.43
CA LYS A 181 26.00 17.72 -10.79
C LYS A 181 25.22 16.48 -11.25
N PHE A 182 25.66 15.28 -10.87
CA PHE A 182 24.94 14.03 -11.18
C PHE A 182 23.50 14.05 -10.65
N TYR A 183 23.31 14.52 -9.42
CA TYR A 183 21.99 14.59 -8.80
C TYR A 183 21.14 15.72 -9.39
N VAL A 184 21.76 16.89 -9.64
CA VAL A 184 21.08 18.04 -10.24
C VAL A 184 20.59 17.72 -11.66
N GLU A 185 21.40 17.03 -12.45
CA GLU A 185 21.03 16.62 -13.82
C GLU A 185 19.79 15.74 -13.81
N ARG A 186 19.74 14.72 -12.95
CA ARG A 186 18.56 13.86 -12.82
C ARG A 186 17.34 14.63 -12.34
N TYR A 187 17.51 15.53 -11.38
CA TYR A 187 16.41 16.35 -10.87
C TYR A 187 15.81 17.31 -11.90
N VAL A 188 16.63 17.84 -12.81
CA VAL A 188 16.18 18.73 -13.89
C VAL A 188 15.61 17.95 -15.07
N THR A 189 16.20 16.81 -15.43
CA THR A 189 15.90 16.09 -16.68
C THR A 189 14.92 14.92 -16.51
N GLU A 190 14.82 14.31 -15.31
CA GLU A 190 13.95 13.17 -15.02
C GLU A 190 12.76 13.59 -14.13
N SER A 191 11.57 13.74 -14.73
CA SER A 191 10.36 14.09 -13.96
C SER A 191 10.03 13.09 -12.85
N SER A 192 10.28 11.79 -13.08
CA SER A 192 10.10 10.74 -12.07
C SER A 192 11.05 10.87 -10.88
N TYR A 193 12.29 11.30 -11.11
CA TYR A 193 13.26 11.50 -10.03
C TYR A 193 12.88 12.72 -9.18
N LYS A 194 12.38 13.78 -9.83
CA LYS A 194 11.86 14.95 -9.15
C LYS A 194 10.67 14.61 -8.24
N THR A 195 9.67 13.90 -8.76
CA THR A 195 8.51 13.47 -7.95
C THR A 195 8.94 12.57 -6.78
N TRP A 196 9.82 11.60 -7.04
CA TRP A 196 10.36 10.76 -5.97
C TRP A 196 11.07 11.59 -4.88
N PHE A 197 11.86 12.60 -5.23
CA PHE A 197 12.49 13.48 -4.24
C PHE A 197 11.44 14.27 -3.44
N GLU A 198 10.44 14.86 -4.12
CA GLU A 198 9.37 15.63 -3.48
C GLU A 198 8.54 14.80 -2.51
N ASP A 199 8.27 13.52 -2.83
CA ASP A 199 7.49 12.62 -1.98
C ASP A 199 8.31 12.07 -0.79
N ASN A 200 9.60 11.76 -0.98
CA ASN A 200 10.42 11.06 0.01
C ASN A 200 11.26 11.99 0.91
N TYR A 201 11.50 13.24 0.48
CA TYR A 201 12.33 14.23 1.17
C TYR A 201 11.63 15.59 1.21
N SER A 202 10.30 15.60 1.49
CA SER A 202 9.45 16.80 1.48
C SER A 202 9.85 17.88 2.51
N ASP A 203 10.59 17.50 3.54
CA ASP A 203 11.17 18.37 4.55
C ASP A 203 12.51 19.00 4.12
N TYR A 204 13.13 18.53 3.03
CA TYR A 204 14.34 19.11 2.45
C TYR A 204 14.02 20.01 1.26
N THR A 205 14.78 21.08 1.11
CA THR A 205 14.99 21.64 -0.23
C THR A 205 16.09 20.86 -0.94
N PHE A 206 16.03 20.78 -2.28
CA PHE A 206 16.98 19.97 -3.05
C PHE A 206 18.46 20.34 -2.82
N HIS A 207 18.77 21.63 -2.63
CA HIS A 207 20.14 22.08 -2.34
C HIS A 207 20.60 21.72 -0.91
N GLU A 208 19.70 21.80 0.08
CA GLU A 208 20.00 21.35 1.46
C GLU A 208 20.28 19.84 1.49
N ALA A 209 19.53 19.05 0.73
CA ALA A 209 19.73 17.61 0.66
C ALA A 209 21.12 17.22 0.10
N LEU A 210 21.64 17.99 -0.86
CA LEU A 210 22.95 17.76 -1.47
C LEU A 210 24.13 18.38 -0.71
N ASP A 211 23.88 19.08 0.41
CA ASP A 211 24.89 19.90 1.11
C ASP A 211 25.55 20.95 0.20
N ILE A 212 24.77 21.56 -0.71
CA ILE A 212 25.25 22.63 -1.59
C ILE A 212 24.50 23.94 -1.34
N SER A 213 25.14 25.06 -1.62
CA SER A 213 24.44 26.34 -1.54
C SER A 213 23.39 26.47 -2.65
N LYS A 214 22.31 27.22 -2.41
CA LYS A 214 21.35 27.57 -3.48
C LYS A 214 22.04 28.20 -4.70
N SER A 215 23.07 29.01 -4.47
CA SER A 215 23.84 29.63 -5.56
C SER A 215 24.65 28.63 -6.38
N GLU A 216 25.05 27.52 -5.78
CA GLU A 216 25.76 26.43 -6.45
C GLU A 216 24.78 25.57 -7.23
N LEU A 217 23.60 25.29 -6.67
CA LEU A 217 22.49 24.68 -7.40
C LEU A 217 22.13 25.50 -8.65
N ASP A 218 21.95 26.82 -8.53
CA ASP A 218 21.61 27.69 -9.66
C ASP A 218 22.70 27.68 -10.75
N LYS A 219 23.99 27.62 -10.36
CA LYS A 219 25.11 27.49 -11.30
C LYS A 219 25.08 26.16 -12.04
N LEU A 220 24.86 25.05 -11.32
CA LEU A 220 24.80 23.71 -11.91
C LEU A 220 23.61 23.59 -12.88
N ILE A 221 22.44 24.13 -12.52
CA ILE A 221 21.28 24.18 -13.41
C ILE A 221 21.60 24.99 -14.67
N ALA A 222 22.19 26.18 -14.53
CA ALA A 222 22.56 27.00 -15.68
C ALA A 222 23.62 26.34 -16.57
N GLU A 223 24.55 25.56 -15.99
CA GLU A 223 25.53 24.78 -16.73
C GLU A 223 24.85 23.65 -17.52
N ILE A 224 23.94 22.88 -16.90
CA ILE A 224 23.18 21.80 -17.54
C ILE A 224 22.28 22.36 -18.65
N GLU A 225 21.59 23.47 -18.41
CA GLU A 225 20.78 24.14 -19.42
C GLU A 225 21.63 24.66 -20.58
N LYS A 226 22.84 25.15 -20.31
CA LYS A 226 23.78 25.57 -21.35
C LYS A 226 24.28 24.38 -22.17
N GLU A 227 24.64 23.27 -21.52
CA GLU A 227 25.04 22.02 -22.20
C GLU A 227 23.90 21.46 -23.06
N ASN A 228 22.65 21.58 -22.61
CA ASN A 228 21.45 21.14 -23.35
C ASN A 228 20.96 22.13 -24.41
N SER A 229 21.35 23.41 -24.34
CA SER A 229 20.92 24.46 -25.28
C SER A 229 22.00 24.86 -26.29
N GLU A 230 23.26 24.51 -26.04
CA GLU A 230 24.30 24.57 -27.04
C GLU A 230 23.99 23.49 -28.08
N PRO A 231 23.62 23.85 -29.33
CA PRO A 231 23.54 22.84 -30.38
C PRO A 231 24.92 22.19 -30.41
N ALA A 232 24.96 20.85 -30.32
CA ALA A 232 26.19 20.08 -30.50
C ALA A 232 27.03 20.79 -31.57
N PRO A 233 28.29 21.17 -31.28
CA PRO A 233 29.09 21.92 -32.22
C PRO A 233 28.94 21.21 -33.55
N VAL A 234 28.48 21.95 -34.56
CA VAL A 234 28.41 21.43 -35.93
C VAL A 234 29.84 21.07 -36.26
N GLU A 235 30.18 19.80 -36.06
CA GLU A 235 31.43 19.23 -36.49
C GLU A 235 31.45 19.48 -37.98
N THR A 236 32.32 20.41 -38.37
CA THR A 236 32.75 20.50 -39.75
C THR A 236 33.26 19.11 -40.08
N PRO A 237 32.80 18.44 -41.15
CA PRO A 237 33.15 17.04 -41.38
C PRO A 237 34.66 16.88 -41.47
N GLU A 238 35.29 16.45 -40.38
CA GLU A 238 36.57 15.77 -40.49
C GLU A 238 36.26 14.41 -41.13
N GLU A 239 37.04 14.15 -42.16
CA GLU A 239 37.01 12.97 -43.02
C GLU A 239 36.71 11.70 -42.20
N PRO A 240 35.71 10.87 -42.59
CA PRO A 240 35.34 9.72 -41.79
C PRO A 240 36.49 8.70 -41.84
N THR A 241 37.24 8.60 -40.74
CA THR A 241 37.95 7.36 -40.42
C THR A 241 36.90 6.29 -40.20
N LYS A 242 36.68 5.45 -41.22
CA LYS A 242 35.80 4.28 -41.17
C LYS A 242 36.12 3.41 -39.95
N THR A 243 35.32 3.52 -38.89
CA THR A 243 35.22 2.48 -37.89
C THR A 243 34.56 1.27 -38.54
N THR A 244 35.31 0.17 -38.56
CA THR A 244 35.02 -1.05 -39.33
C THR A 244 34.20 -2.06 -38.52
N GLU A 245 33.58 -1.60 -37.43
CA GLU A 245 32.99 -2.47 -36.41
C GLU A 245 31.47 -2.31 -36.43
N CYS A 246 30.80 -3.38 -36.88
CA CYS A 246 29.36 -3.50 -36.84
C CYS A 246 28.92 -4.00 -35.45
N GLY A 247 27.79 -3.49 -34.95
CA GLY A 247 27.26 -3.88 -33.64
C GLY A 247 26.88 -5.37 -33.55
N PRO A 248 26.63 -5.88 -32.33
CA PRO A 248 26.26 -7.27 -32.09
C PRO A 248 25.10 -7.73 -32.99
N GLY A 249 25.26 -8.87 -33.67
CA GLY A 249 24.24 -9.43 -34.58
C GLY A 249 24.31 -8.92 -36.03
N THR A 250 25.33 -8.13 -36.40
CA THR A 250 25.54 -7.66 -37.77
C THR A 250 26.99 -7.89 -38.23
N ILE A 251 27.19 -8.15 -39.52
CA ILE A 251 28.49 -8.30 -40.17
C ILE A 251 28.67 -7.22 -41.25
N LEU A 252 29.89 -6.71 -41.40
CA LEU A 252 30.21 -5.73 -42.42
C LEU A 252 30.30 -6.42 -43.80
N LYS A 253 29.34 -6.14 -44.70
CA LYS A 253 29.38 -6.52 -46.12
C LYS A 253 29.27 -5.27 -46.99
N ASP A 254 30.20 -5.10 -47.92
CA ASP A 254 30.23 -3.97 -48.88
C ASP A 254 30.16 -2.57 -48.24
N GLY A 255 30.71 -2.44 -47.03
CA GLY A 255 30.72 -1.16 -46.30
C GLY A 255 29.41 -0.82 -45.58
N ALA A 256 28.44 -1.74 -45.55
CA ALA A 256 27.21 -1.64 -44.76
C ALA A 256 27.13 -2.79 -43.75
N CYS A 257 26.57 -2.52 -42.57
CA CYS A 257 26.28 -3.56 -41.59
C CYS A 257 25.02 -4.31 -42.03
N VAL A 258 25.18 -5.60 -42.33
CA VAL A 258 24.09 -6.52 -42.73
C VAL A 258 23.88 -7.51 -41.60
N LEU A 259 22.63 -7.94 -41.35
CA LEU A 259 22.32 -8.95 -40.34
C LEU A 259 23.21 -10.20 -40.50
N ASP A 260 23.83 -10.62 -39.40
CA ASP A 260 24.59 -11.86 -39.35
C ASP A 260 23.60 -13.03 -39.46
N GLU A 261 23.61 -13.75 -40.58
CA GLU A 261 22.71 -14.91 -40.83
C GLU A 261 22.94 -16.08 -39.85
N ARG A 262 23.85 -15.92 -38.90
CA ARG A 262 24.08 -16.85 -37.79
C ARG A 262 23.21 -16.45 -36.61
N CYS A 263 22.00 -17.00 -36.58
CA CYS A 263 21.13 -16.90 -35.41
C CYS A 263 21.86 -17.40 -34.16
N GLY A 264 21.74 -16.65 -33.04
CA GLY A 264 22.43 -16.93 -31.79
C GLY A 264 22.10 -18.32 -31.20
N PRO A 265 22.87 -18.79 -30.21
CA PRO A 265 22.67 -20.11 -29.59
C PRO A 265 21.22 -20.28 -29.10
N GLY A 266 20.54 -21.33 -29.56
CA GLY A 266 19.13 -21.63 -29.25
C GLY A 266 18.12 -21.30 -30.36
N THR A 267 18.55 -20.63 -31.43
CA THR A 267 17.67 -20.21 -32.55
C THR A 267 18.17 -20.76 -33.91
N ILE A 268 17.27 -20.84 -34.90
CA ILE A 268 17.54 -21.22 -36.29
C ILE A 268 16.93 -20.17 -37.23
N LEU A 269 17.61 -19.89 -38.35
CA LEU A 269 17.12 -18.96 -39.37
C LEU A 269 16.05 -19.66 -40.21
N GLN A 270 14.81 -19.18 -40.16
CA GLN A 270 13.71 -19.66 -40.99
C GLN A 270 13.03 -18.45 -41.65
N ASP A 271 12.97 -18.44 -42.99
CA ASP A 271 12.37 -17.37 -43.80
C ASP A 271 12.90 -15.94 -43.50
N GLY A 272 14.19 -15.83 -43.17
CA GLY A 272 14.83 -14.55 -42.86
C GLY A 272 14.61 -14.04 -41.42
N VAL A 273 13.97 -14.84 -40.56
CA VAL A 273 13.72 -14.52 -39.15
C VAL A 273 14.34 -15.62 -38.26
N CYS A 274 15.00 -15.23 -37.17
CA CYS A 274 15.51 -16.19 -36.20
C CYS A 274 14.37 -16.71 -35.32
N VAL A 275 14.08 -18.01 -35.40
CA VAL A 275 13.05 -18.69 -34.60
C VAL A 275 13.69 -19.67 -33.62
N ALA A 276 13.09 -19.91 -32.45
CA ALA A 276 13.60 -20.86 -31.48
C ALA A 276 13.62 -22.29 -32.06
N LYS A 277 14.68 -23.07 -31.78
CA LYS A 277 14.74 -24.47 -32.21
C LYS A 277 13.57 -25.25 -31.59
N PRO A 278 12.69 -25.88 -32.38
CA PRO A 278 11.70 -26.79 -31.81
C PRO A 278 12.44 -27.98 -31.18
N GLN A 279 12.21 -28.22 -29.88
CA GLN A 279 12.72 -29.40 -29.20
C GLN A 279 12.07 -30.64 -29.83
N THR A 280 12.79 -31.29 -30.73
CA THR A 280 12.41 -32.59 -31.26
C THR A 280 12.98 -33.64 -30.32
N THR A 281 12.06 -34.31 -29.64
CA THR A 281 12.25 -35.47 -28.78
C THR A 281 13.13 -36.51 -29.49
N SER A 282 14.21 -36.98 -28.86
CA SER A 282 14.89 -38.21 -29.28
C SER A 282 14.21 -39.43 -28.66
N GLU A 283 13.58 -40.18 -29.57
CA GLU A 283 13.01 -41.54 -29.61
C GLU A 283 13.90 -42.68 -29.01
N PRO A 284 13.58 -44.00 -29.15
CA PRO A 284 12.31 -44.69 -29.47
C PRO A 284 11.91 -45.81 -28.48
N THR A 285 10.71 -46.32 -28.69
CA THR A 285 9.98 -47.43 -28.07
C THR A 285 10.69 -48.80 -28.09
N SER A 286 10.68 -49.49 -26.95
CA SER A 286 10.58 -50.95 -26.87
C SER A 286 10.20 -51.36 -25.45
N TYR A 287 8.98 -51.83 -25.22
CA TYR A 287 8.69 -53.09 -24.53
C TYR A 287 7.19 -53.41 -24.70
N LYS A 288 6.96 -54.45 -25.51
CA LYS A 288 5.95 -55.51 -25.41
C LYS A 288 4.88 -55.34 -24.32
N GLY A 289 3.63 -55.27 -24.75
CA GLY A 289 2.46 -55.20 -23.87
C GLY A 289 2.28 -56.40 -22.96
N LEU A 290 1.52 -56.17 -21.89
CA LEU A 290 0.72 -57.17 -21.21
C LEU A 290 -0.49 -56.45 -20.60
N GLY A 291 -1.61 -56.51 -21.32
CA GLY A 291 -2.91 -56.28 -20.71
C GLY A 291 -3.24 -57.43 -19.75
N LYS A 292 -4.07 -57.08 -18.76
CA LYS A 292 -4.54 -57.89 -17.63
C LYS A 292 -3.53 -57.99 -16.49
N GLU A 293 -3.84 -57.20 -15.48
CA GLU A 293 -3.78 -57.42 -14.04
C GLU A 293 -3.73 -55.99 -13.46
N LEU A 294 -4.86 -55.49 -12.96
CA LEU A 294 -5.07 -55.38 -11.50
C LEU A 294 -4.68 -53.96 -11.04
N GLY A 295 -5.59 -53.00 -10.88
CA GLY A 295 -6.84 -53.14 -10.16
C GLY A 295 -6.65 -53.03 -8.65
N TYR A 296 -5.83 -52.09 -8.12
CA TYR A 296 -5.74 -51.78 -6.68
C TYR A 296 -5.19 -50.37 -6.37
N GLY A 297 -5.52 -49.35 -7.16
CA GLY A 297 -5.00 -47.98 -6.96
C GLY A 297 -6.02 -46.85 -6.80
N VAL A 298 -7.31 -47.09 -7.06
CA VAL A 298 -8.34 -46.01 -7.10
C VAL A 298 -9.59 -46.36 -6.27
N ILE A 299 -9.54 -47.42 -5.44
CA ILE A 299 -10.65 -47.78 -4.53
C ILE A 299 -10.13 -47.85 -3.08
N ALA A 300 -9.57 -46.74 -2.59
CA ALA A 300 -9.29 -46.56 -1.16
C ALA A 300 -9.85 -45.25 -0.59
N ALA A 301 -10.68 -44.52 -1.35
CA ALA A 301 -11.30 -43.26 -0.90
C ALA A 301 -12.83 -43.33 -0.74
N PHE A 302 -13.50 -44.43 -1.14
CA PHE A 302 -14.97 -44.55 -1.09
C PHE A 302 -15.50 -45.60 -0.08
N ILE A 303 -14.66 -46.18 0.77
CA ILE A 303 -15.11 -47.15 1.79
C ILE A 303 -15.29 -46.49 3.18
N VAL A 304 -14.65 -45.35 3.46
CA VAL A 304 -14.72 -44.73 4.80
C VAL A 304 -16.01 -43.93 5.00
N THR A 305 -16.56 -43.30 3.96
CA THR A 305 -17.81 -42.52 4.06
C THR A 305 -19.07 -43.38 4.05
N GLY A 306 -19.03 -44.60 3.49
CA GLY A 306 -20.17 -45.53 3.47
C GLY A 306 -20.44 -46.21 4.82
N ALA A 307 -19.41 -46.47 5.62
CA ALA A 307 -19.56 -47.13 6.91
C ALA A 307 -20.24 -46.23 7.97
N ILE A 308 -19.99 -44.92 7.93
CA ILE A 308 -20.58 -43.96 8.88
C ILE A 308 -22.09 -43.78 8.63
N ALA A 309 -22.53 -43.74 7.37
CA ALA A 309 -23.95 -43.64 7.02
C ALA A 309 -24.75 -44.88 7.44
N ILE A 310 -24.16 -46.07 7.36
CA ILE A 310 -24.81 -47.32 7.80
C ILE A 310 -24.90 -47.40 9.34
N ILE A 311 -23.88 -46.94 10.07
CA ILE A 311 -23.91 -46.89 11.54
C ILE A 311 -24.98 -45.89 12.03
N LEU A 312 -25.10 -44.72 11.41
CA LEU A 312 -26.14 -43.73 11.76
C LEU A 312 -27.56 -44.23 11.42
N ALA A 313 -27.74 -44.94 10.29
CA ALA A 313 -29.03 -45.51 9.93
C ALA A 313 -29.49 -46.63 10.88
N LEU A 314 -28.56 -47.42 11.44
CA LEU A 314 -28.89 -48.45 12.43
C LEU A 314 -29.27 -47.85 13.80
N MET A 315 -28.65 -46.74 14.22
CA MET A 315 -29.04 -46.05 15.45
C MET A 315 -30.39 -45.34 15.34
N SER A 316 -30.76 -44.84 14.16
CA SER A 316 -32.08 -44.23 13.93
C SER A 316 -33.24 -45.24 14.01
N LYS A 317 -32.99 -46.52 13.68
CA LYS A 317 -34.02 -47.57 13.72
C LYS A 317 -34.25 -48.17 15.11
N ALA A 318 -33.27 -48.08 16.02
CA ALA A 318 -33.39 -48.59 17.40
C ALA A 318 -34.17 -47.65 18.34
N GLY A 319 -34.35 -46.37 17.96
CA GLY A 319 -35.09 -45.38 18.77
C GLY A 319 -36.62 -45.41 18.62
N LYS A 320 -37.18 -46.20 17.69
CA LYS A 320 -38.62 -46.14 17.34
C LYS A 320 -39.46 -47.31 17.86
N SER A 321 -39.06 -47.97 18.95
CA SER A 321 -39.86 -49.06 19.55
C SER A 321 -40.04 -48.97 21.07
N ARG A 322 -39.90 -47.78 21.65
CA ARG A 322 -40.33 -47.52 23.04
C ARG A 322 -41.21 -46.28 23.05
N ASP A 323 -42.43 -46.48 22.58
CA ASP A 323 -43.69 -45.87 23.05
C ASP A 323 -44.87 -46.62 22.41
#